data_AF-A0A5B9T5N9-F1
#
_entry.id   AF-A0A5B9T5N9-F1
#
_cell.length_a   1.000
_cell.length_b   1.000
_cell.length_c   1.000
_cell.angle_alpha   90.00
_cell.angle_beta   90.00
_cell.angle_gamma   90.00
#
_symmetry.space_group_name_H-M   'P 1'
#
loop_
_entity.id
_entity.type
_entity.pdbx_description
1 polymer ?
#
loop_
_entity_poly.entity_id
_entity_poly.type
_entity_poly.pdbx_seq_one_letter_code
_entity_poly.pdbx_strand_id
1 'polypeptide(L)' 'MNVGFSTLEAWVRQLRRERQEITPSAAAPLTSEQQRIRELEKQVRRLEEQNTILKKATALLISDFLNSSR' A
#
# COMPACT_ATOMS: atom_id res chain seq x y z
N MET A 1 12.17 -13.09 18.12
CA MET A 1 10.73 -13.40 17.97
C MET A 1 10.56 -14.90 18.12
N ASN A 2 10.09 -15.38 19.27
CA ASN A 2 9.94 -16.81 19.57
C ASN A 2 8.55 -17.28 19.11
N VAL A 3 8.40 -17.55 17.81
CA VAL A 3 7.15 -18.07 17.25
C VAL A 3 7.18 -19.59 17.36
N GLY A 4 6.20 -20.18 18.05
CA GLY A 4 6.10 -21.62 18.21
C GLY A 4 5.86 -22.34 16.87
N PHE A 5 6.37 -23.56 16.74
CA PHE A 5 6.23 -24.39 15.53
C PHE A 5 4.77 -24.56 15.10
N SER A 6 3.85 -24.69 16.05
CA SER A 6 2.40 -24.81 15.80
C SER A 6 1.78 -23.55 15.20
N THR A 7 2.25 -22.36 15.60
CA THR A 7 1.79 -21.09 15.03
C THR A 7 2.28 -20.94 13.59
N LEU A 8 3.53 -21.34 13.33
CA LEU A 8 4.10 -21.36 11.98
C LEU A 8 3.34 -22.36 11.09
N GLU A 9 3.04 -23.56 11.60
CA GLU A 9 2.27 -24.57 10.87
C GLU A 9 0.85 -24.09 10.54
N ALA A 10 0.18 -23.41 11.47
CA ALA A 10 -1.13 -22.80 11.24
C ALA A 10 -1.08 -21.76 10.11
N TRP A 11 -0.08 -20.87 10.12
CA TRP A 11 0.13 -19.88 9.05
C TRP A 11 0.46 -20.54 7.71
N VAL A 12 1.28 -21.59 7.69
CA VAL A 12 1.61 -22.34 6.47
C VAL A 12 0.36 -23.06 5.92
N ARG A 13 -0.49 -23.63 6.79
CA ARG A 13 -1.76 -24.24 6.38
C ARG A 13 -2.77 -23.23 5.85
N GLN A 14 -2.81 -22.04 6.45
CA GLN A 14 -3.61 -20.92 5.95
C GLN A 14 -3.13 -20.47 4.57
N LEU A 15 -1.82 -20.23 4.42
CA LEU A 15 -1.21 -19.82 3.15
C LEU A 15 -1.39 -20.86 2.04
N ARG A 16 -1.36 -22.17 2.37
CA ARG A 16 -1.64 -23.23 1.39
C ARG A 16 -3.10 -23.24 0.94
N ARG A 17 -4.06 -22.99 1.84
CA ARG A 17 -5.47 -22.87 1.49
C ARG A 17 -5.71 -21.67 0.60
N GLU A 18 -5.18 -20.51 0.99
CA GLU A 18 -5.21 -19.30 0.18
C GLU A 18 -4.60 -19.56 -1.20
N ARG A 19 -3.42 -20.20 -1.29
CA ARG A 19 -2.77 -20.55 -2.57
C ARG A 19 -3.49 -21.60 -3.41
N GLN A 20 -4.20 -22.54 -2.80
CA GLN A 20 -5.02 -23.50 -3.54
C GLN A 20 -6.31 -22.85 -4.06
N GLU A 21 -6.84 -21.87 -3.32
CA GLU A 21 -7.95 -21.01 -3.73
C GLU A 21 -7.52 -19.90 -4.73
N ILE A 22 -6.22 -19.73 -5.02
CA ILE A 22 -5.70 -18.84 -6.10
C ILE A 22 -6.01 -19.36 -7.51
N THR A 23 -6.70 -20.50 -7.65
CA THR A 23 -7.40 -20.81 -8.89
C THR A 23 -8.90 -20.48 -8.82
N PRO A 24 -9.32 -19.19 -8.88
CA PRO A 24 -10.64 -18.86 -9.37
C PRO A 24 -10.49 -18.18 -10.72
N SER A 25 -10.81 -18.96 -11.75
CA SER A 25 -11.50 -18.49 -12.94
C SER A 25 -12.37 -17.27 -12.63
N ALA A 26 -11.93 -16.08 -13.03
CA ALA A 26 -12.69 -14.85 -13.33
C ALA A 26 -13.84 -14.34 -12.41
N ALA A 27 -14.20 -14.99 -11.29
CA ALA A 27 -15.49 -14.76 -10.62
C ALA A 27 -15.51 -14.96 -9.09
N ALA A 28 -14.37 -15.07 -8.40
CA ALA A 28 -14.38 -15.09 -6.94
C ALA A 28 -14.46 -13.67 -6.35
N PRO A 29 -15.36 -13.42 -5.37
CA PRO A 29 -15.43 -12.13 -4.68
C PRO A 29 -14.09 -11.84 -4.00
N LEU A 30 -13.61 -10.61 -4.14
CA LEU A 30 -12.35 -10.11 -3.57
C LEU A 30 -12.22 -10.57 -2.11
N THR A 31 -11.18 -11.34 -1.80
CA THR A 31 -10.90 -11.71 -0.42
C THR A 31 -10.67 -10.44 0.40
N SER A 32 -11.01 -10.47 1.69
CA SER A 32 -10.88 -9.31 2.58
C SER A 32 -9.48 -8.70 2.57
N GLU A 33 -8.46 -9.52 2.37
CA GLU A 33 -7.08 -9.11 2.17
C GLU A 33 -6.88 -8.33 0.86
N GLN A 34 -7.38 -8.81 -0.28
CA GLN A 34 -7.29 -8.09 -1.55
C GLN A 34 -8.03 -6.75 -1.51
N GLN A 35 -9.15 -6.69 -0.79
CA GLN A 35 -9.89 -5.45 -0.60
C GLN A 35 -9.11 -4.46 0.27
N ARG A 36 -8.42 -4.97 1.31
CA ARG A 36 -7.50 -4.16 2.13
C ARG A 36 -6.30 -3.68 1.32
N ILE A 37 -5.71 -4.52 0.47
CA ILE A 37 -4.59 -4.15 -0.42
C ILE A 37 -5.01 -3.02 -1.35
N ARG A 38 -6.18 -3.13 -2.03
CA ARG A 38 -6.69 -2.08 -2.91
C ARG A 38 -6.93 -0.75 -2.18
N GLU A 39 -7.46 -0.80 -0.97
CA GLU A 39 -7.66 0.41 -0.16
C GLU A 39 -6.33 1.05 0.23
N LEU A 40 -5.33 0.25 0.62
CA LEU A 40 -3.99 0.74 0.93
C LEU A 40 -3.30 1.34 -0.31
N GLU A 41 -3.39 0.69 -1.47
CA GLU A 41 -2.85 1.22 -2.74
C GLU A 41 -3.47 2.58 -3.09
N LYS A 42 -4.78 2.73 -2.89
CA LYS A 42 -5.49 3.99 -3.13
C LYS A 42 -5.01 5.09 -2.18
N GLN A 43 -4.79 4.76 -0.90
CA GLN A 43 -4.27 5.71 0.08
C GLN A 43 -2.84 6.13 -0.23
N VAL A 44 -1.98 5.18 -0.60
CA VAL A 44 -0.59 5.47 -1.01
C VAL A 44 -0.57 6.43 -2.20
N ARG A 45 -1.34 6.15 -3.25
CA ARG A 45 -1.42 7.02 -4.43
C ARG A 45 -1.85 8.45 -4.08
N ARG A 46 -2.87 8.59 -3.23
CA ARG A 46 -3.34 9.92 -2.77
C ARG A 46 -2.25 10.67 -1.99
N LEU A 47 -1.54 9.96 -1.11
CA LEU A 47 -0.45 10.56 -0.32
C LEU A 47 0.73 10.98 -1.21
N GLU A 48 1.09 10.16 -2.20
CA GLU A 48 2.11 10.49 -3.18
C GLU A 48 1.75 11.75 -3.98
N GLU A 49 0.52 11.84 -4.50
CA GLU A 49 0.02 13.03 -5.19
C GLU A 49 0.11 14.28 -4.31
N GLN A 50 -0.38 14.21 -3.07
CA GLN A 50 -0.28 15.33 -2.11
C GLN A 50 1.17 15.72 -1.84
N ASN A 51 2.07 14.74 -1.69
CA ASN A 51 3.48 14.99 -1.47
C ASN A 51 4.12 15.70 -2.68
N THR A 52 3.75 15.30 -3.90
CA THR A 52 4.25 15.99 -5.11
C THR A 52 3.75 17.44 -5.20
N ILE A 53 2.49 17.70 -4.85
CA ILE A 53 1.93 19.06 -4.84
C ILE A 53 2.67 19.91 -3.80
N LEU A 54 2.85 19.40 -2.58
CA LEU A 54 3.58 20.10 -1.53
C LEU A 54 5.02 20.41 -1.94
N LYS A 55 5.74 19.44 -2.52
CA LYS A 55 7.10 19.66 -3.02
C LYS A 55 7.17 20.77 -4.07
N LYS A 56 6.21 20.79 -5.02
CA LYS A 56 6.13 21.84 -6.04
C LYS A 56 5.82 23.21 -5.43
N ALA A 57 4.87 23.28 -4.51
CA ALA A 57 4.52 24.52 -3.82
C ALA A 57 5.71 25.07 -3.03
N THR A 58 6.42 24.21 -2.28
CA THR A 58 7.64 24.60 -1.56
C THR A 58 8.72 25.09 -2.51
N ALA A 59 8.94 24.42 -3.65
CA ALA A 59 9.91 24.87 -4.64
C ALA A 59 9.56 26.26 -5.20
N LEU A 60 8.28 26.49 -5.55
CA LEU A 60 7.80 27.79 -6.02
C LEU A 60 7.98 28.88 -4.98
N LEU A 61 7.57 28.64 -3.73
CA LEU A 61 7.73 29.60 -2.64
C LEU A 61 9.21 29.98 -2.45
N ILE A 62 10.11 28.99 -2.42
CA ILE A 62 11.55 29.25 -2.30
C ILE A 62 12.06 30.09 -3.48
N SER A 63 11.63 29.79 -4.71
CA SER A 63 11.98 30.59 -5.89
C SER A 63 11.48 32.03 -5.79
N ASP A 64 10.25 32.24 -5.33
CA ASP A 64 9.66 33.57 -5.14
C ASP A 64 10.43 34.38 -4.08
N PHE A 65 10.75 33.76 -2.94
CA PHE A 65 11.58 34.39 -1.89
C PHE A 65 12.96 34.84 -2.42
N LEU A 66 13.61 34.00 -3.22
CA LEU A 66 14.92 34.30 -3.79
C LEU A 66 14.86 35.42 -4.86
N ASN A 67 13.78 35.47 -5.63
CA ASN A 67 13.56 36.53 -6.63
C ASN A 67 13.18 37.87 -5.99
N SER A 68 12.38 37.87 -4.91
CA SER A 68 12.00 39.10 -4.21
C SER A 68 13.13 39.69 -3.36
N SER A 69 14.17 38.91 -3.06
CA SER A 69 15.32 39.33 -2.27
C SER A 69 16.48 39.90 -3.12
N ARG A 70 16.34 39.96 -4.44
CA ARG A 70 17.28 40.64 -5.36
C ARG A 70 16.77 42.03 -5.72
#